data_AF-A0A9J5ZC58-F1
#
_entry.id   AF-A0A9J5ZC58-F1
#
_cell.length_a   1.000
_cell.length_b   1.000
_cell.length_c   1.000
_cell.angle_alpha   90.00
_cell.angle_beta   90.00
_cell.angle_gamma   90.00
#
_symmetry.space_group_name_H-M   'P 1'
#
loop_
_entity.id
_entity.type
_entity.pdbx_description
1 polymer ?
#
loop_
_entity_poly.entity_id
_entity_poly.type
_entity_poly.pdbx_seq_one_letter_code
_entity_poly.pdbx_strand_id
1 'polypeptide(L)'
;MDMVMKLGTSNAVVIFTKSSCCISHSIETLIRSFGANPTIYELDTHPKGKQMEKALMKLGCQPTPAIFIGKELVGGADEIMSLNVRGKLKQLLIRANAIWLFNHGYGDGVENNKLNSDFHQDIKTLIRSFGANPTIYELDTHPNGKQMEKALKNLGCQPSVPAVFIGKELVGGANEIMSLNLRGKLKQLLG
;
A
#
# COMPACT_ATOMS: atom_id res chain seq x y z
N MET A 1 -10.16 22.38 -17.52
CA MET A 1 -9.65 21.03 -17.17
C MET A 1 -10.86 20.15 -16.85
N ASP A 2 -10.97 18.98 -17.48
CA ASP A 2 -12.10 18.07 -17.29
C ASP A 2 -12.22 17.66 -15.81
N MET A 3 -13.43 17.75 -15.22
CA MET A 3 -13.68 17.47 -13.80
C MET A 3 -13.24 16.05 -13.42
N VAL A 4 -13.43 15.08 -14.30
CA VAL A 4 -13.03 13.69 -14.08
C VAL A 4 -11.52 13.59 -13.98
N MET A 5 -10.78 14.27 -14.86
CA MET A 5 -9.32 14.28 -14.79
C MET A 5 -8.83 14.94 -13.49
N LYS A 6 -9.43 16.05 -13.08
CA LYS A 6 -9.08 16.70 -11.80
C LYS A 6 -9.29 15.76 -10.60
N LEU A 7 -10.41 15.04 -10.54
CA LEU A 7 -10.69 14.11 -9.44
C LEU A 7 -9.86 12.83 -9.55
N GLY A 8 -9.72 12.25 -10.74
CA GLY A 8 -8.95 11.02 -11.00
C GLY A 8 -7.46 11.17 -10.69
N THR A 9 -6.92 12.39 -10.80
CA THR A 9 -5.51 12.69 -10.50
C THR A 9 -5.25 13.19 -9.08
N SER A 10 -6.29 13.26 -8.23
CA SER A 10 -6.19 13.80 -6.87
C SER A 10 -5.52 12.85 -5.87
N ASN A 11 -5.55 11.54 -6.13
CA ASN A 11 -5.01 10.50 -5.25
C ASN A 11 -4.24 9.45 -6.06
N ALA A 12 -3.47 8.61 -5.37
CA ALA A 12 -2.66 7.55 -5.99
C ALA A 12 -3.52 6.53 -6.74
N VAL A 13 -4.71 6.21 -6.21
CA VAL A 13 -5.73 5.37 -6.88
C VAL A 13 -7.10 6.01 -6.69
N VAL A 14 -7.84 6.16 -7.80
CA VAL A 14 -9.21 6.66 -7.80
C VAL A 14 -10.09 5.73 -8.62
N ILE A 15 -11.28 5.40 -8.12
CA ILE A 15 -12.26 4.55 -8.79
C ILE A 15 -13.57 5.33 -8.91
N PHE A 16 -14.03 5.54 -10.13
CA PHE A 16 -15.40 5.99 -10.40
C PHE A 16 -16.29 4.77 -10.59
N THR A 17 -17.40 4.71 -9.86
CA THR A 17 -18.31 3.55 -9.84
C THR A 17 -19.78 3.97 -9.68
N LYS A 18 -20.69 3.01 -9.62
CA LYS A 18 -22.09 3.18 -9.23
C LYS A 18 -22.37 2.19 -8.08
N SER A 19 -23.24 2.55 -7.15
CA SER A 19 -23.53 1.75 -5.95
C SER A 19 -24.02 0.33 -6.27
N SER A 20 -24.63 0.11 -7.44
CA SER A 20 -25.13 -1.20 -7.88
C SER A 20 -24.14 -2.04 -8.71
N CYS A 21 -22.88 -1.61 -8.87
CA CYS A 21 -21.91 -2.29 -9.75
C CYS A 21 -21.11 -3.39 -9.01
N CYS A 22 -21.53 -4.65 -9.14
CA CYS A 22 -20.84 -5.79 -8.51
C CYS A 22 -19.37 -5.93 -8.95
N ILE A 23 -19.07 -5.68 -10.22
CA ILE A 23 -17.70 -5.75 -10.76
C ILE A 23 -16.78 -4.72 -10.10
N SER A 24 -17.30 -3.51 -9.82
CA SER A 24 -16.50 -2.47 -9.16
C SER A 24 -16.08 -2.89 -7.76
N HIS A 25 -16.94 -3.60 -7.02
CA HIS A 25 -16.63 -4.11 -5.69
C HIS A 25 -15.50 -5.13 -5.72
N SER A 26 -15.49 -6.00 -6.74
CA SER A 26 -14.38 -6.94 -6.98
C SER A 26 -13.06 -6.22 -7.29
N ILE A 27 -13.10 -5.17 -8.11
CA ILE A 27 -11.91 -4.35 -8.43
C ILE A 27 -11.39 -3.59 -7.21
N GLU A 28 -12.28 -2.98 -6.43
CA GLU A 28 -11.92 -2.32 -5.18
C GLU A 28 -11.26 -3.32 -4.21
N THR A 29 -11.87 -4.49 -4.03
CA THR A 29 -11.34 -5.55 -3.15
C THR A 29 -9.97 -6.02 -3.62
N LEU A 30 -9.79 -6.22 -4.93
CA LEU A 30 -8.50 -6.59 -5.51
C LEU A 30 -7.43 -5.55 -5.22
N ILE A 31 -7.72 -4.27 -5.47
CA ILE A 31 -6.77 -3.17 -5.23
C ILE A 31 -6.43 -3.08 -3.74
N ARG A 32 -7.43 -3.17 -2.85
CA ARG A 32 -7.23 -3.21 -1.40
C ARG A 32 -6.43 -4.42 -0.93
N SER A 33 -6.53 -5.57 -1.61
CA SER A 33 -5.76 -6.78 -1.28
C SER A 33 -4.25 -6.60 -1.44
N PHE A 34 -3.81 -5.63 -2.27
CA PHE A 34 -2.41 -5.23 -2.38
C PHE A 34 -1.96 -4.26 -1.28
N GLY A 35 -2.88 -3.81 -0.42
CA GLY A 35 -2.63 -2.80 0.61
C GLY A 35 -2.89 -1.35 0.17
N ALA A 36 -3.46 -1.12 -1.02
CA ALA A 36 -3.80 0.22 -1.48
C ALA A 36 -5.08 0.73 -0.83
N ASN A 37 -5.19 2.05 -0.67
CA ASN A 37 -6.43 2.71 -0.24
C ASN A 37 -7.02 3.56 -1.38
N PRO A 38 -7.89 3.00 -2.23
CA PRO A 38 -8.49 3.74 -3.34
C PRO A 38 -9.54 4.75 -2.86
N THR A 39 -9.55 5.93 -3.47
CA THR A 39 -10.64 6.90 -3.33
C THR A 39 -11.79 6.52 -4.25
N ILE A 40 -12.99 6.37 -3.71
CA ILE A 40 -14.18 5.94 -4.47
C ILE A 40 -15.10 7.14 -4.73
N TYR A 41 -15.54 7.30 -5.97
CA TYR A 41 -16.57 8.25 -6.37
C TYR A 41 -17.77 7.51 -6.98
N GLU A 42 -18.87 7.45 -6.24
CA GLU A 42 -20.12 6.87 -6.70
C GLU A 42 -20.92 7.87 -7.56
N LEU A 43 -21.08 7.57 -8.85
CA LEU A 43 -21.68 8.46 -9.85
C LEU A 43 -23.20 8.58 -9.71
N ASP A 44 -23.88 7.61 -9.11
CA ASP A 44 -25.32 7.62 -8.89
C ASP A 44 -25.73 8.41 -7.64
N THR A 45 -24.84 8.51 -6.64
CA THR A 45 -25.09 9.24 -5.39
C THR A 45 -24.44 10.64 -5.38
N HIS A 46 -23.42 10.87 -6.21
CA HIS A 46 -22.70 12.14 -6.22
C HIS A 46 -23.51 13.27 -6.92
N PRO A 47 -23.58 14.50 -6.37
CA PRO A 47 -24.36 15.62 -6.94
C PRO A 47 -23.99 15.98 -8.39
N LYS A 48 -22.73 15.73 -8.78
CA LYS A 48 -22.21 15.96 -10.15
C LYS A 48 -22.03 14.69 -10.95
N GLY A 49 -22.55 13.56 -10.49
CA GLY A 49 -22.29 12.24 -11.05
C GLY A 49 -22.69 12.08 -12.52
N LYS A 50 -23.85 12.61 -12.94
CA LYS A 50 -24.24 12.65 -14.37
C LYS A 50 -23.26 13.41 -15.26
N GLN A 51 -22.62 14.46 -14.74
CA GLN A 51 -21.62 15.23 -15.49
C GLN A 51 -20.32 14.43 -15.62
N MET A 52 -19.92 13.76 -14.54
CA MET A 52 -18.74 12.89 -14.51
C MET A 52 -18.91 11.67 -15.43
N GLU A 53 -20.09 11.05 -15.45
CA GLU A 53 -20.41 9.95 -16.38
C GLU A 53 -20.26 10.38 -17.85
N LYS A 54 -20.82 11.54 -18.21
CA LYS A 54 -20.66 12.10 -19.56
C LYS A 54 -19.20 12.41 -19.90
N ALA A 55 -18.43 12.91 -18.95
CA ALA A 55 -17.01 13.18 -19.14
C ALA A 55 -16.19 11.90 -19.34
N LEU A 56 -16.46 10.86 -18.55
CA LEU A 56 -15.85 9.53 -18.73
C LEU A 56 -16.14 8.93 -20.11
N MET A 57 -17.39 9.04 -20.58
CA MET A 57 -17.76 8.61 -21.94
C MET A 57 -17.01 9.40 -23.03
N LYS A 58 -16.79 10.70 -22.84
CA LYS A 58 -16.01 11.53 -23.79
C LYS A 58 -14.54 11.14 -23.85
N LEU A 59 -14.01 10.57 -22.76
CA LEU A 59 -12.65 9.99 -22.72
C LEU A 59 -12.58 8.60 -23.39
N GLY A 60 -13.71 8.09 -23.92
CA GLY A 60 -13.77 6.79 -24.57
C GLY A 60 -13.85 5.60 -23.60
N CYS A 61 -14.09 5.86 -22.31
CA CYS A 61 -14.17 4.82 -21.29
C CYS A 61 -15.62 4.48 -20.95
N GLN A 62 -15.85 3.21 -20.58
CA GLN A 62 -17.07 2.86 -19.88
C GLN A 62 -17.12 3.61 -18.53
N PRO A 63 -18.28 4.14 -18.10
CA PRO A 63 -18.31 5.01 -16.92
C PRO A 63 -17.99 4.29 -15.61
N THR A 64 -18.26 2.97 -15.54
CA THR A 64 -18.09 2.21 -14.30
C THR A 64 -17.66 0.76 -14.55
N PRO A 65 -16.63 0.26 -13.83
CA PRO A 65 -15.65 1.05 -13.11
C PRO A 65 -14.74 1.81 -14.09
N ALA A 66 -14.37 3.05 -13.75
CA ALA A 66 -13.26 3.74 -14.39
C ALA A 66 -12.17 4.01 -13.35
N ILE A 67 -10.96 3.50 -13.59
CA ILE A 67 -9.87 3.45 -12.62
C ILE A 67 -8.72 4.34 -13.08
N PHE A 68 -8.30 5.22 -12.17
CA PHE A 68 -7.06 5.97 -12.28
C PHE A 68 -6.03 5.41 -11.31
N ILE A 69 -4.79 5.24 -11.77
CA ILE A 69 -3.64 4.86 -10.95
C ILE A 69 -2.47 5.76 -11.33
N GLY A 70 -1.78 6.33 -10.34
CA GLY A 70 -0.60 7.16 -10.61
C GLY A 70 -0.93 8.43 -11.40
N LYS A 71 -2.15 8.97 -11.23
CA LYS A 71 -2.69 10.13 -11.97
C LYS A 71 -2.92 9.89 -13.46
N GLU A 72 -2.95 8.64 -13.89
CA GLU A 72 -3.29 8.26 -15.26
C GLU A 72 -4.56 7.42 -15.29
N LEU A 73 -5.35 7.59 -16.35
CA LEU A 73 -6.53 6.76 -16.61
C LEU A 73 -6.06 5.40 -17.14
N VAL A 74 -6.20 4.36 -16.33
CA VAL A 74 -5.75 3.00 -16.68
C VAL A 74 -6.79 2.27 -17.50
N GLY A 75 -8.08 2.48 -17.20
CA GLY A 75 -9.18 1.83 -17.90
C GLY A 75 -10.27 1.35 -16.94
N GLY A 76 -10.97 0.28 -17.33
CA GLY A 76 -12.02 -0.36 -16.56
C GLY A 76 -11.59 -1.68 -15.93
N ALA A 77 -12.57 -2.54 -15.67
CA ALA A 77 -12.32 -3.82 -14.99
C ALA A 77 -11.40 -4.74 -15.80
N ASP A 78 -11.57 -4.80 -17.12
CA ASP A 78 -10.82 -5.68 -17.99
C ASP A 78 -9.33 -5.31 -18.04
N GLU A 79 -9.01 -4.01 -18.09
CA GLU A 79 -7.63 -3.52 -18.06
C GLU A 79 -6.96 -3.87 -16.72
N ILE A 80 -7.65 -3.66 -15.60
CA ILE A 80 -7.13 -4.00 -14.27
C ILE A 80 -6.91 -5.50 -14.11
N MET A 81 -7.88 -6.32 -14.55
CA MET A 81 -7.75 -7.78 -14.50
C MET A 81 -6.61 -8.28 -15.41
N SER A 82 -6.47 -7.72 -16.61
CA SER A 82 -5.38 -8.02 -17.53
C SER A 82 -4.01 -7.69 -16.90
N LEU A 83 -3.89 -6.51 -16.27
CA LEU A 83 -2.67 -6.12 -15.55
C LEU A 83 -2.38 -7.05 -14.36
N ASN A 84 -3.42 -7.51 -13.66
CA ASN A 84 -3.28 -8.43 -12.53
C ASN A 84 -2.76 -9.80 -12.98
N VAL A 85 -3.38 -10.40 -14.01
CA VAL A 85 -2.98 -11.70 -14.56
C VAL A 85 -1.56 -11.65 -15.14
N ARG A 86 -1.17 -10.52 -15.72
CA ARG A 86 0.20 -10.29 -16.23
C ARG A 86 1.22 -9.96 -15.14
N GLY A 87 0.83 -9.91 -13.86
CA GLY A 87 1.69 -9.54 -12.73
C GLY A 87 2.16 -8.08 -12.73
N LYS A 88 1.56 -7.21 -13.55
CA LYS A 88 1.96 -5.80 -13.71
C LYS A 88 1.22 -4.84 -12.79
N LEU A 89 0.04 -5.23 -12.30
CA LEU A 89 -0.78 -4.37 -11.44
C LEU A 89 -0.03 -3.96 -10.16
N LYS A 90 0.63 -4.91 -9.51
CA LYS A 90 1.45 -4.65 -8.31
C LYS A 90 2.53 -3.60 -8.57
N GLN A 91 3.27 -3.74 -9.68
CA GLN A 91 4.32 -2.81 -10.07
C GLN A 91 3.78 -1.41 -10.36
N LEU A 92 2.61 -1.32 -10.99
CA LEU A 92 1.94 -0.06 -11.27
C LEU A 92 1.53 0.65 -9.97
N LEU A 93 0.98 -0.09 -9.00
CA LEU A 93 0.59 0.45 -7.70
C LEU A 93 1.80 0.95 -6.89
N ILE A 94 2.96 0.29 -6.97
CA ILE A 94 4.20 0.77 -6.34
C ILE A 94 4.66 2.07 -6.98
N ARG A 95 4.73 2.12 -8.32
CA ARG A 95 5.15 3.33 -9.06
C ARG A 95 4.24 4.51 -8.80
N ALA A 96 2.96 4.25 -8.55
CA ALA A 96 1.97 5.25 -8.19
C ALA A 96 2.04 5.71 -6.71
N ASN A 97 2.95 5.15 -5.91
CA ASN A 97 2.99 5.30 -4.45
C ASN A 97 1.65 4.92 -3.77
N ALA A 98 0.89 4.01 -4.38
CA ALA A 98 -0.38 3.51 -3.87
C ALA A 98 -0.20 2.39 -2.85
N ILE A 99 0.88 1.62 -3.00
CA ILE A 99 1.31 0.59 -2.07
C ILE A 99 2.81 0.70 -1.84
N TRP A 100 3.25 0.40 -0.62
CA TRP A 100 4.66 0.30 -0.29
C TRP A 100 5.03 -1.17 -0.22
N LEU A 101 5.94 -1.60 -1.08
CA LEU A 101 6.63 -2.87 -0.90
C LEU A 101 8.00 -2.59 -0.30
N PHE A 102 8.27 -3.16 0.86
CA PHE A 102 9.62 -3.28 1.40
C PHE A 102 10.42 -4.38 0.64
N ASN A 103 10.37 -4.33 -0.69
CA ASN A 103 11.26 -5.07 -1.57
C ASN A 103 12.21 -4.07 -2.23
N HIS A 104 13.24 -3.67 -1.49
CA HIS A 104 14.52 -3.36 -2.10
C HIS A 104 15.56 -4.29 -1.51
N GLY A 105 15.65 -5.48 -2.09
CA GLY A 105 16.96 -6.05 -2.35
C GLY A 105 17.54 -5.31 -3.55
N TYR A 106 18.54 -4.46 -3.29
CA TYR A 106 19.69 -4.16 -4.14
C TYR A 106 19.47 -3.92 -5.64
N GLY A 107 19.63 -2.66 -6.07
CA GLY A 107 19.99 -2.32 -7.45
C GLY A 107 19.03 -1.36 -8.17
N ASP A 108 18.98 -0.10 -7.75
CA ASP A 108 19.04 1.04 -8.68
C ASP A 108 19.35 2.32 -7.89
N GLY A 109 20.35 3.06 -8.36
CA GLY A 109 21.03 4.12 -7.61
C GLY A 109 20.15 5.34 -7.34
N VAL A 110 19.59 5.40 -6.13
CA VAL A 110 19.06 6.64 -5.54
C VAL A 110 19.77 6.88 -4.21
N GLU A 111 20.29 8.11 -4.05
CA GLU A 111 21.26 8.57 -3.05
C GLU A 111 21.03 8.08 -1.60
N ASN A 112 22.06 7.40 -1.09
CA ASN A 112 22.14 6.62 0.15
C ASN A 112 22.23 7.40 1.46
N ASN A 113 21.52 8.53 1.67
CA ASN A 113 21.66 9.26 2.96
C ASN A 113 20.38 9.81 3.59
N LYS A 114 19.19 9.51 3.05
CA LYS A 114 17.91 9.94 3.67
C LYS A 114 16.90 8.82 3.91
N LEU A 115 17.12 7.62 3.38
CA LEU A 115 16.16 6.51 3.40
C LEU A 115 16.20 5.67 4.68
N ASN A 116 17.26 5.76 5.49
CA ASN A 116 17.42 4.94 6.71
C ASN A 116 16.61 5.46 7.93
N SER A 117 16.15 6.72 7.94
CA SER A 117 15.37 7.26 9.06
C SER A 117 13.87 6.99 8.98
N ASP A 118 13.31 6.84 7.78
CA ASP A 118 11.85 6.82 7.61
C ASP A 118 11.27 5.41 7.81
N PHE A 119 12.06 4.37 7.50
CA PHE A 119 11.69 2.97 7.67
C PHE A 119 11.43 2.56 9.14
N HIS A 120 12.17 3.15 10.07
CA HIS A 120 11.98 2.93 11.51
C HIS A 120 10.73 3.64 12.05
N GLN A 121 10.29 4.72 11.41
CA GLN A 121 9.13 5.49 11.86
C GLN A 121 7.81 4.84 11.44
N ASP A 122 7.75 4.15 10.30
CA ASP A 122 6.50 3.56 9.81
C ASP A 122 5.98 2.41 10.67
N ILE A 123 6.85 1.45 11.06
CA ILE A 123 6.47 0.36 11.96
C ILE A 123 6.14 0.89 13.36
N LYS A 124 6.93 1.85 13.84
CA LYS A 124 6.70 2.50 15.14
C LYS A 124 5.33 3.17 15.17
N THR A 125 4.98 3.89 14.11
CA THR A 125 3.70 4.57 13.96
C THR A 125 2.56 3.56 13.85
N LEU A 126 2.75 2.48 13.09
CA LEU A 126 1.77 1.41 12.96
C LEU A 126 1.46 0.74 14.31
N ILE A 127 2.47 0.32 15.06
CA ILE A 127 2.27 -0.33 16.38
C ILE A 127 1.59 0.64 17.36
N ARG A 128 1.99 1.92 17.35
CA ARG A 128 1.35 2.97 18.16
C ARG A 128 -0.11 3.21 17.79
N SER A 129 -0.47 3.09 16.50
CA SER A 129 -1.87 3.23 16.06
C SER A 129 -2.78 2.15 16.63
N PHE A 130 -2.23 1.01 17.06
CA PHE A 130 -2.94 -0.06 17.77
C PHE A 130 -2.96 0.12 19.30
N GLY A 131 -2.42 1.23 19.83
CA GLY A 131 -2.37 1.51 21.26
C GLY A 131 -1.21 0.83 21.99
N ALA A 132 -0.32 0.13 21.28
CA ALA A 132 0.88 -0.47 21.84
C ALA A 132 2.04 0.53 21.86
N ASN A 133 2.86 0.52 22.91
CA ASN A 133 4.06 1.35 23.01
C ASN A 133 5.32 0.49 22.81
N PRO A 134 5.92 0.48 21.60
CA PRO A 134 7.06 -0.38 21.32
C PRO A 134 8.35 0.19 21.96
N THR A 135 9.14 -0.70 22.56
CA THR A 135 10.53 -0.40 22.94
C THR A 135 11.43 -0.55 21.71
N ILE A 136 12.21 0.48 21.41
CA ILE A 136 13.11 0.51 20.24
C ILE A 136 14.55 0.45 20.71
N TYR A 137 15.30 -0.50 20.15
CA TYR A 137 16.74 -0.63 20.35
C TYR A 137 17.44 -0.26 19.04
N GLU A 138 18.14 0.86 19.03
CA GLU A 138 18.98 1.27 17.91
C GLU A 138 20.32 0.51 18.00
N LEU A 139 20.51 -0.47 17.12
CA LEU A 139 21.69 -1.33 17.16
C LEU A 139 23.00 -0.57 16.89
N ASP A 140 22.96 0.53 16.13
CA ASP A 140 24.14 1.32 15.78
C ASP A 140 24.70 2.12 16.97
N THR A 141 23.83 2.48 17.92
CA THR A 141 24.18 3.32 19.08
C THR A 141 24.24 2.52 20.39
N HIS A 142 23.81 1.25 20.38
CA HIS A 142 23.78 0.41 21.56
C HIS A 142 25.15 -0.24 21.85
N PRO A 143 25.65 -0.25 23.10
CA PRO A 143 26.96 -0.82 23.45
C PRO A 143 27.09 -2.30 23.08
N ASN A 144 25.98 -3.04 23.11
CA ASN A 144 25.92 -4.46 22.72
C ASN A 144 25.32 -4.69 21.32
N GLY A 145 25.14 -3.64 20.51
CA GLY A 145 24.41 -3.69 19.24
C GLY A 145 24.96 -4.72 18.25
N LYS A 146 26.29 -4.81 18.09
CA LYS A 146 26.94 -5.83 17.24
C LYS A 146 26.64 -7.27 17.67
N GLN A 147 26.55 -7.52 18.97
CA GLN A 147 26.23 -8.85 19.49
C GLN A 147 24.76 -9.18 19.24
N MET A 148 23.86 -8.21 19.44
CA MET A 148 22.43 -8.34 19.16
C MET A 148 22.19 -8.59 17.67
N GLU A 149 22.86 -7.86 16.78
CA GLU A 149 22.76 -8.07 15.33
C GLU A 149 23.20 -9.49 14.94
N LYS A 150 24.29 -9.99 15.52
CA LYS A 150 24.76 -11.37 15.29
C LYS A 150 23.75 -12.40 15.79
N ALA A 151 23.13 -12.16 16.95
CA ALA A 151 22.08 -13.03 17.48
C ALA A 151 20.84 -13.05 16.56
N LEU A 152 20.42 -11.90 16.03
CA LEU A 152 19.32 -11.80 15.07
C LEU A 152 19.61 -12.57 13.77
N LYS A 153 20.84 -12.49 13.27
CA LYS A 153 21.27 -13.29 12.11
C LYS A 153 21.18 -14.79 12.36
N ASN A 154 21.57 -15.24 13.56
CA ASN A 154 21.47 -16.65 13.96
C ASN A 154 20.02 -17.14 14.13
N LEU A 155 19.09 -16.23 14.41
CA LEU A 155 17.64 -16.51 14.45
C LEU A 155 16.99 -16.54 13.06
N GLY A 156 17.77 -16.31 11.98
CA GLY A 156 17.28 -16.36 10.60
C GLY A 156 16.72 -15.04 10.07
N CYS A 157 16.91 -13.92 10.76
CA CYS A 157 16.51 -12.60 10.25
C CYS A 157 17.51 -12.10 9.18
N GLN A 158 17.07 -12.02 7.92
CA GLN A 158 17.81 -11.42 6.80
C GLN A 158 16.83 -10.63 5.91
N PRO A 159 17.00 -9.31 5.67
CA PRO A 159 18.00 -8.39 6.21
C PRO A 159 17.67 -7.86 7.62
N SER A 160 18.72 -7.43 8.35
CA SER A 160 18.85 -7.47 9.82
C SER A 160 18.02 -6.49 10.67
N VAL A 161 17.29 -5.54 10.09
CA VAL A 161 16.57 -4.52 10.87
C VAL A 161 15.46 -3.95 9.99
N PRO A 162 14.26 -3.66 10.54
CA PRO A 162 13.83 -3.89 11.93
C PRO A 162 13.47 -5.35 12.21
N ALA A 163 13.92 -5.89 13.34
CA ALA A 163 13.44 -7.16 13.89
C ALA A 163 12.43 -6.86 15.01
N VAL A 164 11.21 -7.37 14.88
CA VAL A 164 10.10 -7.06 15.78
C VAL A 164 9.75 -8.29 16.62
N PHE A 165 9.74 -8.09 17.93
CA PHE A 165 9.33 -9.09 18.90
C PHE A 165 8.00 -8.67 19.54
N ILE A 166 7.07 -9.61 19.67
CA ILE A 166 5.80 -9.42 20.36
C ILE A 166 5.68 -10.54 21.37
N GLY A 167 5.43 -10.23 22.65
CA GLY A 167 5.28 -11.26 23.68
C GLY A 167 6.53 -12.12 23.93
N LYS A 168 7.74 -11.60 23.65
CA LYS A 168 9.05 -12.29 23.66
C LYS A 168 9.30 -13.25 22.49
N GLU A 169 8.35 -13.40 21.58
CA GLU A 169 8.53 -14.17 20.36
C GLU A 169 8.98 -13.28 19.20
N LEU A 170 9.89 -13.78 18.39
CA LEU A 170 10.31 -13.11 17.16
C LEU A 170 9.20 -13.23 16.12
N VAL A 171 8.56 -12.11 15.80
CA VAL A 171 7.48 -12.07 14.81
C VAL A 171 8.03 -11.90 13.40
N GLY A 172 9.15 -11.20 13.26
CA GLY A 172 9.89 -11.09 12.00
C GLY A 172 10.30 -9.67 11.67
N GLY A 173 10.59 -9.44 10.38
CA GLY A 173 11.02 -8.17 9.85
C GLY A 173 9.87 -7.23 9.49
N ALA A 174 10.19 -6.15 8.79
CA ALA A 174 9.19 -5.21 8.28
C ALA A 174 8.14 -5.89 7.38
N ASN A 175 8.56 -6.84 6.55
CA ASN A 175 7.69 -7.57 5.63
C ASN A 175 6.68 -8.45 6.37
N GLU A 176 7.12 -9.15 7.41
CA GLU A 176 6.27 -10.03 8.22
C GLU A 176 5.25 -9.20 9.00
N ILE A 177 5.66 -8.08 9.59
CA ILE A 177 4.77 -7.18 10.32
C ILE A 177 3.70 -6.58 9.42
N MET A 178 4.06 -6.12 8.22
CA MET A 178 3.07 -5.62 7.27
C MET A 178 2.14 -6.73 6.78
N SER A 179 2.66 -7.93 6.56
CA SER A 179 1.85 -9.09 6.17
C SER A 179 0.84 -9.46 7.25
N LEU A 180 1.22 -9.39 8.53
CA LEU A 180 0.31 -9.62 9.65
C LEU A 180 -0.74 -8.51 9.78
N ASN A 181 -0.38 -7.26 9.49
CA ASN A 181 -1.30 -6.15 9.46
C ASN A 181 -2.37 -6.31 8.38
N LEU A 182 -1.96 -6.64 7.15
CA LEU A 182 -2.87 -6.87 6.02
C LEU A 182 -3.82 -8.07 6.27
N ARG A 183 -3.36 -9.07 7.02
CA ARG A 183 -4.17 -10.23 7.43
C ARG A 183 -5.06 -9.95 8.65
N GLY A 184 -5.03 -8.75 9.23
CA GLY A 184 -5.76 -8.38 10.44
C GLY A 184 -5.27 -9.10 11.72
N LYS A 185 -4.16 -9.84 11.63
CA LYS A 185 -3.60 -10.63 12.74
C LYS A 185 -2.71 -9.81 13.66
N LEU A 186 -2.11 -8.73 13.16
CA LEU A 186 -1.21 -7.89 13.96
C LEU A 186 -1.92 -7.31 15.20
N LYS A 187 -3.16 -6.85 15.04
CA LYS A 187 -3.97 -6.31 16.15
C LYS A 187 -4.25 -7.35 17.23
N GLN A 188 -4.41 -8.63 16.87
CA GLN A 188 -4.65 -9.73 17.81
C GLN A 188 -3.39 -10.11 18.59
N LEU A 189 -2.21 -9.82 18.05
CA LEU A 189 -0.93 -10.08 18.72
C LEU A 189 -0.55 -8.95 19.69
N LEU A 190 -1.05 -7.73 19.44
CA LEU A 190 -0.71 -6.53 20.22
C LEU A 190 -1.69 -6.22 21.36
N GLY A 191 -2.84 -6.90 21.42
CA GLY A 191 -3.86 -6.73 22.46
C GLY A 191 -4.08 -8.00 23.25
#